data_AF-A0A9P6FJL0-F1
#
_entry.id   AF-A0A9P6FJL0-F1
#
_cell.length_a   1.000
_cell.length_b   1.000
_cell.length_c   1.000
_cell.angle_alpha   90.00
_cell.angle_beta   90.00
_cell.angle_gamma   90.00
#
_symmetry.space_group_name_H-M   'P 1'
#
loop_
_entity.id
_entity.type
_entity.pdbx_description
1 polymer ?
#
loop_
_entity_poly.entity_id
_entity_poly.type
_entity_poly.pdbx_seq_one_letter_code
_entity_poly.pdbx_strand_id
1 'polypeptide(L)'
;MAGVLNLLKADSSCVRPNLNWEVLFALLSSTSNHPEAAEYSYEAIRMFVSENSGMNVNVENYADCVDLLIRFAAAGAAGAEAAVSKQEMGQRGAKSVMSKAQASAVVRAKKAMEMLFGLHHQVPRLISESKMSPELTWSAYWFPILIGLTQQCSNPCREVRTHAMIYLERALLLPAIVTDRVTEWVVIFDKVLFKLLEDLLRPEVTNQDLAGFEETRSKACATVCKTFLHYYFRLLGWEGLEPLWLNVLDYMEAFMHAAQSEQLYEAVPESLKNCLLVMSTSEMFSEKMASRPDSLWNGTWTRINKFLPGLKEEIFPPEPEQQQQQQQQQQQQQQQQQQQQQQQQQQQQQQQQQHQQQYGAEGSSATGGGYASMVMDLFSGSGASPETPVSGQYAEEGAATTAAVILGQESLYPEQGLSAEEVIPGNEMPPQQQQQQQQQGSPTMLL
;
A
#
# COMPACT_ATOMS: atom_id res chain seq x y z
N MET A 1 -31.36 30.91 -4.00
CA MET A 1 -30.23 30.28 -4.74
C MET A 1 -30.30 30.43 -6.24
N ALA A 2 -31.44 30.24 -6.90
CA ALA A 2 -31.55 30.46 -8.35
C ALA A 2 -31.05 31.86 -8.80
N GLY A 3 -31.32 32.92 -8.03
CA GLY A 3 -30.79 34.26 -8.29
C GLY A 3 -29.26 34.36 -8.24
N VAL A 4 -28.62 33.73 -7.26
CA VAL A 4 -27.14 33.68 -7.14
C VAL A 4 -26.54 32.91 -8.32
N LEU A 5 -27.14 31.77 -8.68
CA LEU A 5 -26.73 31.01 -9.86
C LEU A 5 -26.86 31.84 -11.15
N ASN A 6 -27.96 32.59 -11.30
CA ASN A 6 -28.16 33.45 -12.46
C ASN A 6 -27.17 34.62 -12.50
N LEU A 7 -26.76 35.16 -11.34
CA LEU A 7 -25.71 36.17 -11.26
C LEU A 7 -24.33 35.62 -11.63
N LEU A 8 -24.03 34.38 -11.26
CA LEU A 8 -22.79 33.70 -11.67
C LEU A 8 -22.81 33.32 -13.17
N LYS A 9 -23.99 33.02 -13.72
CA LYS A 9 -24.22 32.81 -15.17
C LYS A 9 -24.17 34.09 -15.99
N ALA A 10 -24.59 35.21 -15.41
CA ALA A 10 -24.48 36.53 -16.03
C ALA A 10 -23.01 36.96 -16.09
N ASP A 11 -22.68 37.93 -16.96
CA ASP A 11 -21.31 38.30 -17.32
C ASP A 11 -20.39 38.41 -16.09
N SER A 12 -19.59 37.35 -15.92
CA SER A 12 -18.76 37.13 -14.74
C SER A 12 -17.70 38.23 -14.53
N SER A 13 -17.40 39.00 -15.57
CA SER A 13 -16.52 40.17 -15.52
C SER A 13 -17.07 41.31 -14.64
N CYS A 14 -18.39 41.43 -14.51
CA CYS A 14 -19.05 42.53 -13.77
C CYS A 14 -19.19 42.23 -12.27
N VAL A 15 -19.35 40.95 -11.92
CA VAL A 15 -19.62 40.51 -10.55
C VAL A 15 -18.32 40.26 -9.78
N ARG A 16 -17.29 39.68 -10.43
CA ARG A 16 -16.02 39.26 -9.80
C ARG A 16 -15.27 40.35 -9.03
N PRO A 17 -15.14 41.61 -9.50
CA PRO A 17 -14.35 42.63 -8.80
C PRO A 17 -14.96 43.10 -7.47
N ASN A 18 -16.27 42.91 -7.29
CA ASN A 18 -17.01 43.38 -6.11
C ASN A 18 -17.61 42.21 -5.29
N LEU A 19 -17.26 40.97 -5.62
CA LEU A 19 -17.84 39.79 -4.99
C LEU A 19 -17.14 39.52 -3.67
N ASN A 20 -17.89 39.64 -2.57
CA ASN A 20 -17.42 39.18 -1.28
C ASN A 20 -17.48 37.63 -1.25
N TRP A 21 -16.32 36.99 -1.31
CA TRP A 21 -16.19 35.53 -1.33
C TRP A 21 -16.82 34.89 -0.09
N GLU A 22 -16.58 35.46 1.10
CA GLU A 22 -17.14 34.94 2.36
C GLU A 22 -18.67 34.89 2.31
N VAL A 23 -19.31 35.96 1.83
CA VAL A 23 -20.79 36.02 1.72
C VAL A 23 -21.29 35.01 0.69
N LEU A 24 -20.62 34.88 -0.46
CA LEU A 24 -20.98 33.92 -1.48
C LEU A 24 -20.91 32.48 -0.95
N PHE A 25 -19.77 32.10 -0.36
CA PHE A 25 -19.57 30.75 0.14
C PHE A 25 -20.42 30.45 1.38
N ALA A 26 -20.73 31.45 2.22
CA ALA A 26 -21.70 31.30 3.29
C ALA A 26 -23.13 31.01 2.76
N LEU A 27 -23.57 31.72 1.71
CA LEU A 27 -24.86 31.47 1.07
C LEU A 27 -24.92 30.10 0.39
N LEU A 28 -23.88 29.70 -0.34
CA LEU A 28 -23.79 28.38 -0.96
C LEU A 28 -23.76 27.26 0.10
N SER A 29 -23.01 27.46 1.18
CA SER A 29 -22.87 26.50 2.27
C SER A 29 -24.15 26.34 3.09
N SER A 30 -24.89 27.41 3.34
CA SER A 30 -26.17 27.33 4.09
C SER A 30 -27.27 26.60 3.32
N THR A 31 -27.11 26.45 1.99
CA THR A 31 -28.12 25.88 1.11
C THR A 31 -27.72 24.51 0.52
N SER A 32 -26.51 24.03 0.81
CA SER A 32 -25.98 22.75 0.30
C SER A 32 -26.71 21.50 0.78
N ASN A 33 -27.36 21.58 1.94
CA ASN A 33 -28.17 20.50 2.53
C ASN A 33 -29.67 20.62 2.25
N HIS A 34 -30.14 21.73 1.65
CA HIS A 34 -31.55 21.92 1.38
C HIS A 34 -31.98 21.16 0.12
N PRO A 35 -32.96 20.24 0.17
CA PRO A 35 -33.29 19.32 -0.94
C PRO A 35 -33.49 20.01 -2.30
N GLU A 36 -34.14 21.17 -2.32
CA GLU A 36 -34.43 21.92 -3.55
C GLU A 36 -33.39 22.98 -3.89
N ALA A 37 -32.69 23.53 -2.89
CA ALA A 37 -31.78 24.65 -3.13
C ALA A 37 -30.35 24.18 -3.45
N ALA A 38 -30.00 23.00 -2.95
CA ALA A 38 -28.68 22.42 -3.08
C ALA A 38 -28.29 22.09 -4.53
N GLU A 39 -29.27 21.85 -5.42
CA GLU A 39 -29.02 21.68 -6.85
C GLU A 39 -28.44 22.96 -7.46
N TYR A 40 -29.02 24.12 -7.11
CA TYR A 40 -28.52 25.42 -7.58
C TYR A 40 -27.15 25.76 -6.97
N SER A 41 -26.94 25.44 -5.70
CA SER A 41 -25.67 25.68 -5.02
C SER A 41 -24.55 24.77 -5.56
N TYR A 42 -24.89 23.52 -5.88
CA TYR A 42 -23.98 22.58 -6.53
C TYR A 42 -23.63 23.05 -7.95
N GLU A 43 -24.62 23.47 -8.74
CA GLU A 43 -24.38 23.97 -10.08
C GLU A 43 -23.52 25.23 -10.07
N ALA A 44 -23.73 26.13 -9.10
CA ALA A 44 -22.91 27.32 -8.91
C ALA A 44 -21.45 26.98 -8.64
N ILE A 45 -21.15 26.06 -7.71
CA ILE A 45 -19.76 25.66 -7.44
C ILE A 45 -19.15 24.86 -8.60
N ARG A 46 -19.94 24.05 -9.31
CA ARG A 46 -19.48 23.33 -10.51
C ARG A 46 -19.03 24.31 -11.59
N MET A 47 -19.85 25.30 -11.91
CA MET A 47 -19.49 26.36 -12.86
C MET A 47 -18.27 27.12 -12.36
N PHE A 48 -18.25 27.50 -11.09
CA PHE A 48 -17.12 28.22 -10.50
C PHE A 48 -15.79 27.48 -10.69
N VAL A 49 -15.74 26.18 -10.42
CA VAL A 49 -14.51 25.36 -10.53
C VAL A 49 -14.14 25.05 -11.99
N SER A 50 -15.12 24.85 -12.88
CA SER A 50 -14.87 24.40 -14.26
C SER A 50 -14.71 25.51 -15.30
N GLU A 51 -15.29 26.69 -15.06
CA GLU A 51 -15.22 27.80 -16.00
C GLU A 51 -13.89 28.55 -15.93
N ASN A 52 -13.62 29.33 -16.99
CA ASN A 52 -12.42 30.16 -17.10
C ASN A 52 -11.11 29.38 -16.88
N SER A 53 -11.06 28.13 -17.34
CA SER A 53 -9.93 27.21 -17.17
C SER A 53 -9.49 27.01 -15.70
N GLY A 54 -10.42 27.15 -14.75
CA GLY A 54 -10.16 27.03 -13.32
C GLY A 54 -9.53 28.27 -12.67
N MET A 55 -9.38 29.38 -13.41
CA MET A 55 -8.82 30.64 -12.89
C MET A 55 -9.68 31.32 -11.83
N ASN A 56 -10.95 30.92 -11.70
CA ASN A 56 -11.84 31.43 -10.65
C ASN A 56 -11.37 31.02 -9.26
N VAL A 57 -10.75 29.84 -9.14
CA VAL A 57 -10.13 29.37 -7.90
C VAL A 57 -8.79 30.08 -7.74
N ASN A 58 -8.60 30.78 -6.62
CA ASN A 58 -7.40 31.56 -6.31
C ASN A 58 -7.03 31.40 -4.83
N VAL A 59 -5.93 32.03 -4.42
CA VAL A 59 -5.40 31.91 -3.05
C VAL A 59 -6.36 32.39 -1.96
N GLU A 60 -7.30 33.29 -2.27
CA GLU A 60 -8.25 33.88 -1.30
C GLU A 60 -9.47 32.98 -1.08
N ASN A 61 -9.95 32.29 -2.12
CA ASN A 61 -11.20 31.53 -2.09
C ASN A 61 -11.02 30.01 -2.08
N TYR A 62 -9.78 29.51 -2.18
CA TYR A 62 -9.50 28.09 -2.26
C TYR A 62 -10.04 27.31 -1.05
N ALA A 63 -9.83 27.83 0.16
CA ALA A 63 -10.23 27.15 1.39
C ALA A 63 -11.76 26.97 1.45
N ASP A 64 -12.52 28.03 1.14
CA ASP A 64 -13.98 27.97 1.11
C ASP A 64 -14.51 27.06 0.00
N CYS A 65 -13.82 27.04 -1.15
CA CYS A 65 -14.12 26.13 -2.24
C CYS A 65 -13.97 24.67 -1.80
N VAL A 66 -12.85 24.32 -1.16
CA VAL A 66 -12.62 22.98 -0.65
C VAL A 66 -13.65 22.61 0.41
N ASP A 67 -13.92 23.49 1.38
CA ASP A 67 -14.90 23.25 2.44
C ASP A 67 -16.30 22.98 1.87
N LEU A 68 -16.75 23.78 0.88
CA LEU A 68 -18.04 23.58 0.23
C LEU A 68 -18.12 22.24 -0.52
N LEU A 69 -17.05 21.81 -1.18
CA LEU A 69 -17.00 20.51 -1.86
C LEU A 69 -17.04 19.34 -0.86
N ILE A 70 -16.33 19.47 0.25
CA ILE A 70 -16.36 18.49 1.35
C ILE A 70 -17.78 18.38 1.93
N ARG A 71 -18.48 19.52 2.11
CA ARG A 71 -19.89 19.53 2.56
C ARG A 71 -20.81 18.78 1.60
N PHE A 72 -20.68 19.03 0.29
CA PHE A 72 -21.47 18.29 -0.71
C PHE A 72 -21.15 16.79 -0.72
N ALA A 73 -19.89 16.42 -0.50
CA ALA A 73 -19.49 15.02 -0.39
C ALA A 73 -20.10 14.36 0.86
N ALA A 74 -20.06 15.04 2.01
CA ALA A 74 -20.64 14.57 3.27
C ALA A 74 -22.17 14.39 3.18
N ALA A 75 -22.88 15.26 2.45
CA ALA A 75 -24.32 15.16 2.24
C ALA A 75 -24.77 13.85 1.56
N GLY A 76 -23.83 13.12 0.92
CA GLY A 76 -24.08 11.78 0.38
C GLY A 76 -24.42 10.72 1.44
N ALA A 77 -24.15 10.99 2.73
CA ALA A 77 -24.54 10.11 3.84
C ALA A 77 -26.06 9.84 3.88
N ALA A 78 -26.89 10.77 3.37
CA ALA A 78 -28.34 10.62 3.25
C ALA A 78 -28.76 9.38 2.42
N GLY A 79 -27.87 8.87 1.56
CA GLY A 79 -28.09 7.63 0.82
C GLY A 79 -28.10 6.37 1.69
N ALA A 80 -27.42 6.38 2.85
CA ALA A 80 -27.41 5.26 3.79
C ALA A 80 -28.64 5.23 4.70
N GLU A 81 -29.17 6.40 5.06
CA GLU A 81 -30.39 6.51 5.88
C GLU A 81 -31.58 5.78 5.21
N ALA A 82 -31.67 5.84 3.88
CA ALA A 82 -32.67 5.10 3.11
C ALA A 82 -32.55 3.56 3.25
N ALA A 83 -31.34 3.05 3.49
CA ALA A 83 -31.10 1.61 3.68
C ALA A 83 -31.45 1.17 5.12
N VAL A 84 -31.14 2.00 6.12
CA VAL A 84 -31.35 1.71 7.56
C VAL A 84 -32.83 1.75 7.94
N SER A 85 -33.59 2.76 7.51
CA SER A 85 -35.03 2.90 7.85
C SER A 85 -35.89 1.69 7.42
N LYS A 86 -35.37 0.82 6.56
CA LYS A 86 -36.04 -0.37 6.06
C LYS A 86 -35.72 -1.63 6.88
N GLN A 87 -34.54 -1.69 7.51
CA GLN A 87 -34.13 -2.82 8.36
C GLN A 87 -34.95 -2.85 9.66
N GLU A 88 -35.32 -1.67 10.17
CA GLU A 88 -36.19 -1.51 11.33
C GLU A 88 -37.67 -1.84 11.03
N MET A 89 -38.12 -1.67 9.77
CA MET A 89 -39.54 -1.86 9.38
C MET A 89 -39.90 -3.30 8.96
N GLY A 90 -38.99 -4.27 9.05
CA GLY A 90 -39.29 -5.71 8.90
C GLY A 90 -39.79 -6.20 7.53
N GLN A 91 -39.88 -5.34 6.51
CA GLN A 91 -40.44 -5.69 5.21
C GLN A 91 -39.40 -6.35 4.28
N ARG A 92 -39.25 -7.68 4.42
CA ARG A 92 -38.52 -8.55 3.50
C ARG A 92 -39.31 -8.73 2.20
N GLY A 93 -39.22 -7.80 1.24
CA GLY A 93 -39.78 -8.06 -0.10
C GLY A 93 -39.82 -6.91 -1.12
N ALA A 94 -39.91 -5.64 -0.71
CA ALA A 94 -39.92 -4.52 -1.66
C ALA A 94 -38.49 -4.10 -2.02
N LYS A 95 -38.17 -3.78 -3.29
CA LYS A 95 -36.87 -3.18 -3.65
C LYS A 95 -36.68 -1.87 -2.86
N SER A 96 -35.49 -1.64 -2.31
CA SER A 96 -35.16 -0.36 -1.66
C SER A 96 -35.25 0.75 -2.71
N VAL A 97 -36.20 1.68 -2.56
CA VAL A 97 -36.29 2.83 -3.47
C VAL A 97 -35.90 4.06 -2.66
N MET A 98 -34.63 4.46 -2.82
CA MET A 98 -34.11 5.72 -2.33
C MET A 98 -34.97 6.88 -2.86
N SER A 99 -35.27 7.88 -2.01
CA SER A 99 -36.01 9.05 -2.48
C SER A 99 -35.22 9.80 -3.57
N LYS A 100 -35.92 10.53 -4.45
CA LYS A 100 -35.26 11.33 -5.49
C LYS A 100 -34.24 12.33 -4.92
N ALA A 101 -34.53 12.90 -3.74
CA ALA A 101 -33.66 13.86 -3.06
C ALA A 101 -32.36 13.18 -2.55
N GLN A 102 -32.48 12.00 -1.92
CA GLN A 102 -31.32 11.22 -1.46
C GLN A 102 -30.47 10.73 -2.64
N ALA A 103 -31.09 10.28 -3.72
CA ALA A 103 -30.40 9.86 -4.94
C ALA A 103 -29.59 11.03 -5.54
N SER A 104 -30.21 12.21 -5.63
CA SER A 104 -29.54 13.43 -6.07
C SER A 104 -28.39 13.82 -5.14
N ALA A 105 -28.54 13.67 -3.82
CA ALA A 105 -27.47 13.94 -2.86
C ALA A 105 -26.26 13.01 -3.06
N VAL A 106 -26.46 11.70 -3.26
CA VAL A 106 -25.38 10.75 -3.55
C VAL A 106 -24.67 11.09 -4.87
N VAL A 107 -25.42 11.44 -5.92
CA VAL A 107 -24.84 11.86 -7.21
C VAL A 107 -23.99 13.13 -7.05
N ARG A 108 -24.52 14.15 -6.36
CA ARG A 108 -23.79 15.39 -6.06
C ARG A 108 -22.54 15.15 -5.22
N ALA A 109 -22.62 14.26 -4.21
CA ALA A 109 -21.50 13.89 -3.38
C ALA A 109 -20.36 13.26 -4.20
N LYS A 110 -20.69 12.29 -5.05
CA LYS A 110 -19.71 11.64 -5.93
C LYS A 110 -19.03 12.67 -6.81
N LYS A 111 -19.80 13.53 -7.49
CA LYS A 111 -19.24 14.58 -8.35
C LYS A 111 -18.45 15.65 -7.60
N ALA A 112 -18.87 16.03 -6.39
CA ALA A 112 -18.12 16.95 -5.55
C ALA A 112 -16.74 16.39 -5.18
N MET A 113 -16.62 15.08 -4.92
CA MET A 113 -15.31 14.43 -4.72
C MET A 113 -14.45 14.43 -5.98
N GLU A 114 -15.04 14.23 -7.17
CA GLU A 114 -14.28 14.32 -8.44
C GLU A 114 -13.72 15.74 -8.62
N MET A 115 -14.51 16.77 -8.32
CA MET A 115 -14.08 18.17 -8.39
C MET A 115 -13.04 18.50 -7.33
N LEU A 116 -13.22 18.01 -6.09
CA LEU A 116 -12.26 18.18 -5.00
C LEU A 116 -10.90 17.59 -5.37
N PHE A 117 -10.88 16.35 -5.88
CA PHE A 117 -9.68 15.77 -6.44
C PHE A 117 -9.13 16.62 -7.59
N GLY A 118 -10.00 17.07 -8.51
CA GLY A 118 -9.64 17.88 -9.66
C GLY A 118 -8.92 19.19 -9.33
N LEU A 119 -9.10 19.74 -8.12
CA LEU A 119 -8.39 20.93 -7.66
C LEU A 119 -6.87 20.75 -7.63
N HIS A 120 -6.34 19.51 -7.61
CA HIS A 120 -4.90 19.25 -7.67
C HIS A 120 -4.22 19.90 -8.90
N HIS A 121 -4.91 20.05 -10.02
CA HIS A 121 -4.37 20.74 -11.21
C HIS A 121 -4.09 22.23 -10.96
N GLN A 122 -4.80 22.83 -10.01
CA GLN A 122 -4.63 24.24 -9.65
C GLN A 122 -3.56 24.43 -8.56
N VAL A 123 -3.25 23.38 -7.79
CA VAL A 123 -2.33 23.46 -6.65
C VAL A 123 -0.95 24.01 -7.03
N PRO A 124 -0.28 23.58 -8.13
CA PRO A 124 1.01 24.16 -8.52
C PRO A 124 0.96 25.68 -8.75
N ARG A 125 -0.11 26.15 -9.41
CA ARG A 125 -0.34 27.59 -9.63
C ARG A 125 -0.57 28.31 -8.31
N LEU A 126 -1.46 27.80 -7.47
CA LEU A 126 -1.77 28.40 -6.17
C LEU A 126 -0.54 28.46 -5.26
N ILE A 127 0.32 27.43 -5.28
CA ILE A 127 1.58 27.42 -4.56
C ILE A 127 2.49 28.56 -5.07
N SER A 128 2.57 28.76 -6.39
CA SER A 128 3.41 29.82 -6.99
C SER A 128 2.88 31.23 -6.75
N GLU A 129 1.56 31.40 -6.64
CA GLU A 129 0.90 32.69 -6.37
C GLU A 129 0.89 33.02 -4.87
N SER A 130 1.01 32.00 -4.00
CA SER A 130 0.96 32.17 -2.56
C SER A 130 2.20 32.86 -2.01
N LYS A 131 1.99 33.77 -1.06
CA LYS A 131 3.06 34.49 -0.34
C LYS A 131 3.52 33.74 0.92
N MET A 132 3.02 32.52 1.15
CA MET A 132 3.32 31.71 2.33
C MET A 132 4.68 31.02 2.21
N SER A 133 5.24 30.57 3.35
CA SER A 133 6.48 29.79 3.33
C SER A 133 6.24 28.42 2.67
N PRO A 134 7.20 27.87 1.91
CA PRO A 134 7.02 26.63 1.16
C PRO A 134 6.47 25.45 1.99
N GLU A 135 6.85 25.36 3.27
CA GLU A 135 6.42 24.32 4.21
C GLU A 135 4.93 24.42 4.56
N LEU A 136 4.42 25.66 4.68
CA LEU A 136 3.01 25.92 4.95
C LEU A 136 2.18 25.87 3.67
N THR A 137 2.76 26.24 2.53
CA THR A 137 2.05 26.31 1.24
C THR A 137 1.60 24.92 0.79
N TRP A 138 2.44 23.89 0.90
CA TRP A 138 2.01 22.51 0.60
C TRP A 138 0.81 22.10 1.45
N SER A 139 0.92 22.32 2.77
CA SER A 139 -0.14 21.98 3.73
C SER A 139 -1.41 22.78 3.50
N ALA A 140 -1.32 24.03 3.04
CA ALA A 140 -2.50 24.86 2.78
C ALA A 140 -3.32 24.37 1.57
N TYR A 141 -2.67 23.76 0.57
CA TYR A 141 -3.34 23.41 -0.68
C TYR A 141 -3.55 21.90 -0.87
N TRP A 142 -2.56 21.05 -0.57
CA TRP A 142 -2.70 19.59 -0.73
C TRP A 142 -3.48 18.93 0.39
N PHE A 143 -3.19 19.32 1.64
CA PHE A 143 -3.78 18.66 2.80
C PHE A 143 -5.31 18.72 2.84
N PRO A 144 -5.99 19.85 2.51
CA PRO A 144 -7.45 19.90 2.49
C PRO A 144 -8.09 18.94 1.49
N ILE A 145 -7.45 18.70 0.33
CA ILE A 145 -7.92 17.71 -0.65
C ILE A 145 -7.85 16.30 -0.04
N LEU A 146 -6.70 15.95 0.53
CA LEU A 146 -6.46 14.62 1.10
C LEU A 146 -7.39 14.32 2.29
N ILE A 147 -7.54 15.27 3.20
CA ILE A 147 -8.45 15.14 4.36
C ILE A 147 -9.89 15.06 3.90
N GLY A 148 -10.30 15.90 2.95
CA GLY A 148 -11.65 15.88 2.41
C GLY A 148 -12.00 14.51 1.81
N LEU A 149 -11.11 13.92 1.03
CA LEU A 149 -11.28 12.56 0.47
C LEU A 149 -11.26 11.49 1.57
N THR A 150 -10.35 11.60 2.53
CA THR A 150 -10.20 10.65 3.63
C THR A 150 -11.43 10.57 4.52
N GLN A 151 -12.02 11.72 4.88
CA GLN A 151 -13.25 11.77 5.67
C GLN A 151 -14.40 11.01 5.01
N GLN A 152 -14.47 11.04 3.67
CA GLN A 152 -15.53 10.34 2.93
C GLN A 152 -15.30 8.83 2.81
N CYS A 153 -14.10 8.34 3.10
CA CYS A 153 -13.84 6.90 3.16
C CYS A 153 -14.54 6.24 4.36
N SER A 154 -14.97 7.01 5.36
CA SER A 154 -15.81 6.56 6.48
C SER A 154 -17.29 6.93 6.32
N ASN A 155 -17.71 7.39 5.13
CA ASN A 155 -19.10 7.80 4.89
C ASN A 155 -20.08 6.62 5.08
N PRO A 156 -21.27 6.81 5.68
CA PRO A 156 -22.25 5.73 5.82
C PRO A 156 -22.69 5.12 4.47
N CYS A 157 -22.66 5.90 3.39
CA CYS A 157 -23.07 5.46 2.05
C CYS A 157 -21.93 4.72 1.34
N ARG A 158 -22.11 3.42 1.05
CA ARG A 158 -21.11 2.57 0.38
C ARG A 158 -20.64 3.10 -0.97
N GLU A 159 -21.54 3.69 -1.77
CA GLU A 159 -21.16 4.30 -3.05
C GLU A 159 -20.21 5.48 -2.87
N VAL A 160 -20.45 6.31 -1.86
CA VAL A 160 -19.63 7.47 -1.54
C VAL A 160 -18.26 7.01 -1.05
N ARG A 161 -18.20 6.04 -0.12
CA ARG A 161 -16.92 5.47 0.35
C ARG A 161 -16.08 4.89 -0.78
N THR A 162 -16.70 4.10 -1.64
CA THR A 162 -16.01 3.46 -2.76
C THR A 162 -15.41 4.50 -3.69
N HIS A 163 -16.16 5.56 -4.00
CA HIS A 163 -15.69 6.66 -4.84
C HIS A 163 -14.56 7.46 -4.16
N ALA A 164 -14.68 7.71 -2.85
CA ALA A 164 -13.66 8.39 -2.05
C ALA A 164 -12.33 7.63 -2.05
N MET A 165 -12.36 6.31 -1.83
CA MET A 165 -11.16 5.46 -1.85
C MET A 165 -10.43 5.53 -3.20
N ILE A 166 -11.17 5.52 -4.32
CA ILE A 166 -10.58 5.63 -5.66
C ILE A 166 -9.81 6.95 -5.82
N TYR A 167 -10.41 8.08 -5.44
CA TYR A 167 -9.75 9.37 -5.61
C TYR A 167 -8.64 9.62 -4.59
N LEU A 168 -8.77 9.10 -3.37
CA LEU A 168 -7.71 9.14 -2.37
C LEU A 168 -6.48 8.39 -2.86
N GLU A 169 -6.64 7.14 -3.33
CA GLU A 169 -5.54 6.36 -3.89
C GLU A 169 -4.88 7.08 -5.07
N ARG A 170 -5.68 7.65 -5.98
CA ARG A 170 -5.14 8.44 -7.09
C ARG A 170 -4.35 9.67 -6.63
N ALA A 171 -4.85 10.39 -5.62
CA ALA A 171 -4.19 11.57 -5.08
C ALA A 171 -2.84 11.22 -4.44
N LEU A 172 -2.81 10.14 -3.66
CA LEU A 172 -1.61 9.67 -2.95
C LEU A 172 -0.49 9.20 -3.89
N LEU A 173 -0.80 8.90 -5.15
CA LEU A 173 0.15 8.45 -6.16
C LEU A 173 0.46 9.52 -7.21
N LEU A 174 0.00 10.77 -7.02
CA LEU A 174 0.33 11.86 -7.92
C LEU A 174 1.83 12.21 -7.82
N PRO A 175 2.57 12.32 -8.94
CA PRO A 175 3.98 12.70 -8.89
C PRO A 175 4.24 14.06 -8.25
N ALA A 176 3.26 14.97 -8.34
CA ALA A 176 3.35 16.34 -7.82
C ALA A 176 3.02 16.48 -6.33
N ILE A 177 2.52 15.41 -5.67
CA ILE A 177 2.14 15.49 -4.25
C ILE A 177 3.38 15.51 -3.35
N VAL A 178 4.52 15.01 -3.83
CA VAL A 178 5.77 15.05 -3.07
C VAL A 178 6.87 15.71 -3.90
N THR A 179 7.43 16.79 -3.36
CA THR A 179 8.36 17.71 -3.99
C THR A 179 9.81 17.54 -3.48
N ASP A 180 10.14 16.35 -2.96
CA ASP A 180 11.42 15.92 -2.35
C ASP A 180 11.67 16.41 -0.91
N ARG A 181 10.69 17.02 -0.26
CA ARG A 181 10.81 17.46 1.15
C ARG A 181 10.43 16.35 2.11
N VAL A 182 11.27 16.13 3.13
CA VAL A 182 11.13 15.07 4.16
C VAL A 182 9.83 15.17 4.97
N THR A 183 9.15 16.33 4.99
CA THR A 183 7.94 16.55 5.80
C THR A 183 6.65 16.05 5.16
N GLU A 184 6.59 15.89 3.84
CA GLU A 184 5.33 15.60 3.13
C GLU A 184 4.86 14.17 3.41
N TRP A 185 5.78 13.21 3.40
CA TRP A 185 5.48 11.79 3.73
C TRP A 185 4.93 11.64 5.15
N VAL A 186 5.50 12.36 6.12
CA VAL A 186 5.06 12.33 7.51
C VAL A 186 3.60 12.79 7.61
N VAL A 187 3.24 13.87 6.91
CA VAL A 187 1.86 14.35 6.89
C VAL A 187 0.93 13.35 6.19
N ILE A 188 1.35 12.78 5.06
CA ILE A 188 0.57 11.77 4.34
C ILE A 188 0.30 10.55 5.22
N PHE A 189 1.31 10.01 5.90
CA PHE A 189 1.10 8.84 6.76
C PHE A 189 0.36 9.19 8.04
N ASP A 190 0.85 10.13 8.83
CA ASP A 190 0.28 10.40 10.17
C ASP A 190 -1.09 11.06 10.12
N LYS A 191 -1.28 12.00 9.19
CA LYS A 191 -2.49 12.84 9.19
C LYS A 191 -3.56 12.37 8.21
N VAL A 192 -3.20 11.54 7.24
CA VAL A 192 -4.14 11.05 6.21
C VAL A 192 -4.34 9.55 6.35
N LEU A 193 -3.30 8.74 6.14
CA LEU A 193 -3.43 7.28 6.08
C LEU A 193 -3.70 6.63 7.44
N PHE A 194 -2.93 6.94 8.48
CA PHE A 194 -3.18 6.37 9.80
C PHE A 194 -4.48 6.88 10.40
N LYS A 195 -4.82 8.16 10.18
CA LYS A 195 -6.14 8.70 10.54
C LYS A 195 -7.29 7.91 9.90
N LEU A 196 -7.15 7.54 8.61
CA LEU A 196 -8.10 6.69 7.90
C LEU A 196 -8.22 5.31 8.55
N LEU A 197 -7.09 4.66 8.83
CA LEU A 197 -7.06 3.32 9.43
C LEU A 197 -7.69 3.32 10.83
N GLU A 198 -7.36 4.30 11.66
CA GLU A 198 -8.01 4.51 12.96
C GLU A 198 -9.53 4.65 12.82
N ASP A 199 -9.99 5.48 11.87
CA ASP A 199 -11.42 5.73 11.68
C ASP A 199 -12.16 4.48 11.21
N LEU A 200 -11.52 3.62 10.41
CA LEU A 200 -12.07 2.34 9.95
C LEU A 200 -11.97 1.20 10.98
N LEU A 201 -11.16 1.36 12.04
CA LEU A 201 -11.11 0.44 13.17
C LEU A 201 -12.18 0.76 14.24
N ARG A 202 -12.69 1.99 14.26
CA ARG A 202 -13.74 2.40 15.20
C ARG A 202 -15.06 1.63 14.98
N PRO A 203 -15.56 0.89 16.00
CA PRO A 203 -16.83 0.18 15.89
C PRO A 203 -18.03 1.08 15.59
N GLU A 204 -18.00 2.34 16.05
CA GLU A 204 -19.08 3.32 15.82
C GLU A 204 -19.26 3.64 14.33
N VAL A 205 -18.19 3.51 13.54
CA VAL A 205 -18.20 3.72 12.10
C VAL A 205 -18.63 2.43 11.41
N THR A 206 -18.01 1.30 11.75
CA THR A 206 -18.18 0.06 10.99
C THR A 206 -19.49 -0.67 11.25
N ASN A 207 -20.10 -0.48 12.42
CA ASN A 207 -21.41 -1.04 12.73
C ASN A 207 -22.55 -0.49 11.84
N GLN A 208 -22.32 0.59 11.10
CA GLN A 208 -23.30 1.17 10.18
C GLN A 208 -23.48 0.34 8.91
N ASP A 209 -22.45 -0.40 8.48
CA ASP A 209 -22.48 -1.28 7.29
C ASP A 209 -21.35 -2.33 7.39
N LEU A 210 -21.54 -3.36 8.21
CA LEU A 210 -20.51 -4.37 8.50
C LEU A 210 -19.87 -4.95 7.22
N ALA A 211 -20.69 -5.41 6.28
CA ALA A 211 -20.19 -6.04 5.05
C ALA A 211 -19.52 -5.03 4.11
N GLY A 212 -20.07 -3.82 3.94
CA GLY A 212 -19.48 -2.81 3.08
C GLY A 212 -18.22 -2.17 3.66
N PHE A 213 -18.06 -2.17 4.98
CA PHE A 213 -16.83 -1.71 5.62
C PHE A 213 -15.69 -2.73 5.54
N GLU A 214 -15.96 -4.03 5.50
CA GLU A 214 -14.90 -5.04 5.26
C GLU A 214 -14.21 -4.83 3.90
N GLU A 215 -14.98 -4.54 2.84
CA GLU A 215 -14.41 -4.19 1.51
C GLU A 215 -13.60 -2.88 1.60
N THR A 216 -14.11 -1.89 2.32
CA THR A 216 -13.45 -0.59 2.49
C THR A 216 -12.14 -0.74 3.26
N ARG A 217 -12.13 -1.56 4.32
CA ARG A 217 -10.97 -1.90 5.13
C ARG A 217 -9.90 -2.62 4.30
N SER A 218 -10.30 -3.62 3.52
CA SER A 218 -9.39 -4.36 2.63
C SER A 218 -8.72 -3.41 1.63
N LYS A 219 -9.49 -2.51 0.99
CA LYS A 219 -8.94 -1.48 0.10
C LYS A 219 -8.01 -0.52 0.83
N ALA A 220 -8.36 -0.07 2.05
CA ALA A 220 -7.51 0.83 2.82
C ALA A 220 -6.16 0.21 3.18
N CYS A 221 -6.13 -1.06 3.62
CA CYS A 221 -4.89 -1.79 3.85
C CYS A 221 -4.03 -1.84 2.59
N ALA A 222 -4.62 -2.21 1.45
CA ALA A 222 -3.93 -2.25 0.17
C ALA A 222 -3.41 -0.86 -0.26
N THR A 223 -4.19 0.21 -0.07
CA THR A 223 -3.78 1.58 -0.39
C THR A 223 -2.59 2.03 0.47
N VAL A 224 -2.58 1.72 1.76
CA VAL A 224 -1.47 2.06 2.67
C VAL A 224 -0.19 1.32 2.27
N CYS A 225 -0.29 0.00 2.06
CA CYS A 225 0.81 -0.82 1.57
C CYS A 225 1.36 -0.30 0.22
N LYS A 226 0.48 -0.01 -0.73
CA LYS A 226 0.85 0.53 -2.04
C LYS A 226 1.52 1.90 -1.93
N THR A 227 0.99 2.79 -1.11
CA THR A 227 1.56 4.14 -0.89
C THR A 227 2.92 4.05 -0.21
N PHE A 228 3.08 3.16 0.77
CA PHE A 228 4.38 2.89 1.38
C PHE A 228 5.40 2.42 0.36
N LEU A 229 5.08 1.42 -0.47
CA LEU A 229 6.00 0.94 -1.51
C LEU A 229 6.32 1.99 -2.56
N HIS A 230 5.34 2.81 -2.94
CA HIS A 230 5.55 3.90 -3.89
C HIS A 230 6.64 4.87 -3.43
N TYR A 231 6.74 5.08 -2.11
CA TYR A 231 7.72 5.99 -1.51
C TYR A 231 8.92 5.30 -0.88
N TYR A 232 8.90 3.98 -0.75
CA TYR A 232 9.90 3.18 -0.02
C TYR A 232 11.35 3.53 -0.39
N PHE A 233 11.67 3.52 -1.69
CA PHE A 233 13.04 3.79 -2.13
C PHE A 233 13.52 5.21 -1.80
N ARG A 234 12.60 6.19 -1.72
CA ARG A 234 12.92 7.56 -1.28
C ARG A 234 13.07 7.65 0.24
N LEU A 235 12.42 6.76 0.98
CA LEU A 235 12.46 6.69 2.45
C LEU A 235 13.68 5.93 2.99
N LEU A 236 14.43 5.18 2.17
CA LEU A 236 15.59 4.37 2.60
C LEU A 236 16.67 5.15 3.36
N GLY A 237 16.82 6.46 3.09
CA GLY A 237 17.75 7.33 3.80
C GLY A 237 17.15 8.11 4.97
N TRP A 238 15.86 7.95 5.27
CA TRP A 238 15.15 8.70 6.29
C TRP A 238 15.12 7.93 7.62
N GLU A 239 15.55 8.57 8.71
CA GLU A 239 15.62 7.97 10.05
C GLU A 239 14.26 7.47 10.57
N GLY A 240 13.15 8.02 10.07
CA GLY A 240 11.81 7.60 10.46
C GLY A 240 11.24 6.40 9.70
N LEU A 241 11.99 5.79 8.76
CA LEU A 241 11.48 4.67 7.95
C LEU A 241 11.07 3.47 8.82
N GLU A 242 11.93 3.08 9.76
CA GLU A 242 11.65 1.94 10.64
C GLU A 242 10.40 2.15 11.49
N PRO A 243 10.26 3.23 12.30
CA PRO A 243 9.05 3.42 13.07
C PRO A 243 7.81 3.56 12.19
N LEU A 244 7.91 4.19 11.02
CA LEU A 244 6.81 4.28 10.06
C LEU A 244 6.36 2.88 9.61
N TRP A 245 7.29 2.04 9.16
CA TRP A 245 6.99 0.70 8.68
C TRP A 245 6.42 -0.20 9.78
N LEU A 246 6.99 -0.15 10.99
CA LEU A 246 6.45 -0.89 12.12
C LEU A 246 5.03 -0.44 12.48
N ASN A 247 4.73 0.86 12.37
CA ASN A 247 3.37 1.34 12.57
C ASN A 247 2.40 0.83 11.48
N VAL A 248 2.84 0.75 10.21
CA VAL A 248 2.06 0.08 9.15
C VAL A 248 1.73 -1.36 9.55
N LEU A 249 2.72 -2.12 10.06
CA LEU A 249 2.50 -3.49 10.53
C LEU A 249 1.53 -3.57 11.72
N ASP A 250 1.62 -2.65 12.69
CA ASP A 250 0.69 -2.58 13.83
C ASP A 250 -0.76 -2.42 13.36
N TYR A 251 -1.00 -1.58 12.34
CA TYR A 251 -2.34 -1.46 11.76
C TYR A 251 -2.76 -2.72 10.99
N MET A 252 -1.87 -3.39 10.25
CA MET A 252 -2.23 -4.64 9.57
C MET A 252 -2.63 -5.73 10.58
N GLU A 253 -1.90 -5.86 11.69
CA GLU A 253 -2.25 -6.72 12.81
C GLU A 253 -3.62 -6.36 13.39
N ALA A 254 -3.88 -5.08 13.67
CA ALA A 254 -5.16 -4.60 14.19
C ALA A 254 -6.34 -4.91 13.24
N PHE A 255 -6.15 -4.76 11.93
CA PHE A 255 -7.18 -5.06 10.93
C PHE A 255 -7.45 -6.56 10.81
N MET A 256 -6.42 -7.41 10.89
CA MET A 256 -6.60 -8.86 10.93
C MET A 256 -7.38 -9.30 12.17
N HIS A 257 -7.08 -8.72 13.33
CA HIS A 257 -7.83 -9.02 14.56
C HIS A 257 -9.26 -8.49 14.52
N ALA A 258 -9.51 -7.38 13.84
CA ALA A 258 -10.83 -6.80 13.64
C ALA A 258 -11.62 -7.43 12.48
N ALA A 259 -11.00 -8.35 11.72
CA ALA A 259 -11.60 -8.95 10.53
C ALA A 259 -12.79 -9.83 10.90
N GLN A 260 -13.89 -9.63 10.18
CA GLN A 260 -15.11 -10.43 10.32
C GLN A 260 -15.37 -11.28 9.06
N SER A 261 -14.58 -11.07 8.01
CA SER A 261 -14.66 -11.76 6.73
C SER A 261 -13.35 -12.46 6.38
N GLU A 262 -13.45 -13.59 5.68
CA GLU A 262 -12.32 -14.29 5.07
C GLU A 262 -11.58 -13.38 4.08
N GLN A 263 -12.33 -12.55 3.34
CA GLN A 263 -11.77 -11.60 2.38
C GLN A 263 -10.75 -10.63 3.01
N LEU A 264 -11.06 -10.03 4.16
CA LEU A 264 -10.12 -9.14 4.83
C LEU A 264 -8.94 -9.92 5.43
N TYR A 265 -9.22 -11.10 6.00
CA TYR A 265 -8.22 -11.97 6.60
C TYR A 265 -7.18 -12.48 5.58
N GLU A 266 -7.58 -12.68 4.32
CA GLU A 266 -6.68 -13.07 3.23
C GLU A 266 -5.99 -11.87 2.55
N ALA A 267 -6.70 -10.75 2.39
CA ALA A 267 -6.17 -9.59 1.67
C ALA A 267 -5.00 -8.90 2.40
N VAL A 268 -5.00 -8.91 3.74
CA VAL A 268 -3.93 -8.29 4.53
C VAL A 268 -2.60 -9.04 4.40
N PRO A 269 -2.51 -10.37 4.64
CA PRO A 269 -1.31 -11.15 4.41
C PRO A 269 -0.81 -11.04 2.96
N GLU A 270 -1.71 -11.08 1.98
CA GLU A 270 -1.34 -10.96 0.57
C GLU A 270 -0.71 -9.59 0.26
N SER A 271 -1.28 -8.50 0.80
CA SER A 271 -0.70 -7.16 0.66
C SER A 271 0.68 -7.07 1.32
N LEU A 272 0.86 -7.71 2.48
CA LEU A 272 2.15 -7.77 3.19
C LEU A 272 3.19 -8.59 2.44
N LYS A 273 2.82 -9.75 1.86
CA LYS A 273 3.71 -10.56 1.01
C LYS A 273 4.29 -9.73 -0.12
N ASN A 274 3.42 -9.03 -0.85
CA ASN A 274 3.81 -8.16 -1.95
C ASN A 274 4.75 -7.03 -1.47
N CYS A 275 4.47 -6.42 -0.31
CA CYS A 275 5.37 -5.43 0.28
C CYS A 275 6.75 -5.99 0.61
N LEU A 276 6.81 -7.10 1.33
CA LEU A 276 8.06 -7.71 1.80
C LEU A 276 8.92 -8.18 0.63
N LEU A 277 8.29 -8.74 -0.41
CA LEU A 277 8.97 -9.10 -1.65
C LEU A 277 9.61 -7.88 -2.32
N VAL A 278 8.86 -6.79 -2.49
CA VAL A 278 9.40 -5.56 -3.08
C VAL A 278 10.49 -4.93 -2.20
N MET A 279 10.31 -4.90 -0.88
CA MET A 279 11.33 -4.38 0.03
C MET A 279 12.62 -5.20 -0.04
N SER A 280 12.51 -6.53 -0.21
CA SER A 280 13.66 -7.44 -0.30
C SER A 280 14.53 -7.26 -1.54
N THR A 281 14.04 -6.54 -2.56
CA THR A 281 14.88 -6.16 -3.70
C THR A 281 15.87 -5.06 -3.32
N SER A 282 15.72 -4.40 -2.16
CA SER A 282 16.69 -3.46 -1.63
C SER A 282 17.75 -4.16 -0.78
N GLU A 283 19.00 -3.71 -0.86
CA GLU A 283 20.07 -4.26 -0.02
C GLU A 283 19.85 -3.97 1.48
N MET A 284 19.09 -2.93 1.79
CA MET A 284 18.78 -2.46 3.14
C MET A 284 17.79 -3.36 3.88
N PHE A 285 16.97 -4.14 3.17
CA PHE A 285 16.04 -5.11 3.74
C PHE A 285 16.41 -6.52 3.29
N SER A 286 17.43 -7.11 3.94
CA SER A 286 17.91 -8.45 3.59
C SER A 286 18.32 -9.24 4.83
N GLU A 287 18.32 -10.57 4.72
CA GLU A 287 18.73 -11.46 5.82
C GLU A 287 20.19 -11.24 6.26
N LYS A 288 21.05 -10.75 5.37
CA LYS A 288 22.43 -10.36 5.71
C LYS A 288 22.49 -9.28 6.80
N MET A 289 21.48 -8.41 6.84
CA MET A 289 21.34 -7.35 7.83
C MET A 289 20.86 -7.88 9.20
N ALA A 290 20.39 -9.13 9.29
CA ALA A 290 19.94 -9.74 10.54
C ALA A 290 21.03 -9.80 11.62
N SER A 291 22.30 -9.75 11.21
CA SER A 291 23.46 -9.64 12.11
C SER A 291 23.44 -8.36 12.97
N ARG A 292 22.71 -7.32 12.55
CA ARG A 292 22.48 -6.09 13.32
C ARG A 292 21.18 -6.24 14.11
N PRO A 293 21.21 -6.16 15.46
CA PRO A 293 20.01 -6.30 16.29
C PRO A 293 18.91 -5.31 15.90
N ASP A 294 19.28 -4.05 15.69
CA ASP A 294 18.37 -2.94 15.34
C ASP A 294 18.16 -2.81 13.82
N SER A 295 18.14 -3.93 13.10
CA SER A 295 17.84 -3.91 11.66
C SER A 295 16.34 -3.89 11.41
N LEU A 296 15.92 -3.15 10.38
CA LEU A 296 14.55 -3.17 9.84
C LEU A 296 14.07 -4.61 9.58
N TRP A 297 14.97 -5.49 9.13
CA TRP A 297 14.70 -6.92 8.93
C TRP A 297 14.24 -7.60 10.23
N ASN A 298 15.02 -7.48 11.31
CA ASN A 298 14.69 -8.11 12.59
C ASN A 298 13.41 -7.53 13.19
N GLY A 299 13.24 -6.20 13.16
CA GLY A 299 12.03 -5.53 13.64
C GLY A 299 10.77 -6.01 12.90
N THR A 300 10.87 -6.14 11.57
CA THR A 300 9.78 -6.61 10.71
C THR A 300 9.35 -8.03 11.05
N TRP A 301 10.29 -8.98 11.10
CA TRP A 301 9.95 -10.37 11.40
C TRP A 301 9.53 -10.58 12.86
N THR A 302 10.09 -9.81 13.78
CA THR A 302 9.65 -9.81 15.19
C THR A 302 8.18 -9.40 15.31
N ARG A 303 7.72 -8.44 14.50
CA ARG A 303 6.31 -8.03 14.50
C ARG A 303 5.43 -9.02 13.75
N ILE A 304 5.80 -9.41 12.52
CA ILE A 304 5.03 -10.32 11.67
C ILE A 304 4.80 -11.67 12.36
N ASN A 305 5.81 -12.25 13.01
CA ASN A 305 5.69 -13.55 13.64
C ASN A 305 4.67 -13.59 14.80
N LYS A 306 4.20 -12.44 15.30
CA LYS A 306 3.14 -12.39 16.32
C LYS A 306 1.77 -12.74 15.77
N PHE A 307 1.48 -12.38 14.52
CA PHE A 307 0.15 -12.51 13.93
C PHE A 307 0.10 -13.33 12.64
N LEU A 308 1.25 -13.54 11.98
CA LEU A 308 1.43 -14.39 10.79
C LEU A 308 2.68 -15.27 10.92
N PRO A 309 2.69 -16.24 11.85
CA PRO A 309 3.80 -17.19 11.99
C PRO A 309 3.92 -18.05 10.72
N GLY A 310 5.14 -18.27 10.24
CA GLY A 310 5.39 -19.06 9.02
C GLY A 310 5.46 -18.24 7.72
N LEU A 311 5.10 -16.95 7.75
CA LEU A 311 5.12 -16.09 6.57
C LEU A 311 6.53 -15.89 6.02
N LYS A 312 7.55 -15.86 6.91
CA LYS A 312 8.95 -15.72 6.50
C LYS A 312 9.37 -16.89 5.62
N GLU A 313 9.08 -18.10 6.06
CA GLU A 313 9.42 -19.35 5.37
C GLU A 313 8.64 -19.51 4.06
N GLU A 314 7.43 -18.97 3.99
CA GLU A 314 6.63 -18.95 2.76
C GLU A 314 7.24 -18.01 1.70
N ILE A 315 7.66 -16.81 2.09
CA ILE A 315 8.19 -15.80 1.17
C ILE A 315 9.67 -16.06 0.82
N PHE A 316 10.45 -16.48 1.83
CA PHE A 316 11.89 -16.72 1.73
C PHE A 316 12.17 -18.17 2.17
N PRO A 317 11.88 -19.16 1.31
CA PRO A 317 12.18 -20.55 1.63
C PRO A 317 13.69 -20.72 1.84
N PRO A 318 14.11 -21.47 2.86
CA PRO A 318 15.53 -21.71 3.11
C PRO A 318 16.16 -22.40 1.90
N GLU A 319 17.38 -21.98 1.53
CA GLU A 319 18.11 -22.61 0.43
C GLU A 319 18.19 -24.13 0.62
N PRO A 320 18.00 -24.93 -0.45
CA PRO A 320 17.97 -26.39 -0.38
C PRO A 320 19.19 -27.03 0.29
N GLU A 321 20.33 -26.32 0.29
CA GLU A 321 21.59 -26.79 0.87
C GLU A 321 21.52 -26.99 2.39
N GLN A 322 20.76 -26.17 3.13
CA GLN A 322 20.60 -26.35 4.58
C GLN A 322 19.72 -27.56 4.92
N GLN A 323 18.69 -27.84 4.10
CA GLN A 323 17.84 -29.02 4.26
C GLN A 323 18.59 -30.31 3.88
N GLN A 324 19.42 -30.28 2.83
CA GLN A 324 20.29 -31.40 2.48
C GLN A 324 21.36 -31.68 3.53
N GLN A 325 21.96 -30.64 4.14
CA GLN A 325 22.92 -30.83 5.24
C GLN A 325 22.27 -31.40 6.50
N GLN A 326 21.05 -30.97 6.86
CA GLN A 326 20.31 -31.56 7.98
C GLN A 326 19.90 -33.01 7.71
N GLN A 327 19.44 -33.34 6.49
CA GLN A 327 19.15 -34.74 6.12
C GLN A 327 20.40 -35.62 6.10
N GLN A 328 21.54 -35.11 5.60
CA GLN A 328 22.80 -35.84 5.64
C GLN A 328 23.30 -36.07 7.08
N GLN A 329 23.17 -35.09 7.98
CA GLN A 329 23.52 -35.27 9.39
C GLN A 329 22.62 -36.30 10.08
N GLN A 330 21.32 -36.30 9.81
CA GLN A 330 20.41 -37.33 10.35
C GLN A 330 20.73 -38.73 9.81
N GLN A 331 21.05 -38.86 8.52
CA GLN A 331 21.47 -40.14 7.95
C GLN A 331 22.80 -40.64 8.53
N GLN A 332 23.78 -39.74 8.74
CA GLN A 332 25.05 -40.12 9.39
C GLN A 332 24.84 -40.57 10.85
N GLN A 333 23.96 -39.91 11.61
CA GLN A 333 23.63 -40.36 12.98
C GLN A 333 22.94 -41.72 13.01
N GLN A 334 22.01 -41.98 12.08
CA GLN A 334 21.38 -43.31 11.99
C GLN A 334 22.37 -44.41 11.61
N GLN A 335 23.29 -44.14 10.68
CA GLN A 335 24.35 -45.10 10.32
C GLN A 335 25.28 -45.39 11.49
N GLN A 336 25.67 -44.37 12.28
CA GLN A 336 26.50 -44.59 13.47
C GLN A 336 25.78 -45.41 14.54
N GLN A 337 24.48 -45.18 14.78
CA GLN A 337 23.70 -46.00 15.71
C GLN A 337 23.58 -47.45 15.25
N GLN A 338 23.36 -47.70 13.95
CA GLN A 338 23.32 -49.07 13.42
C GLN A 338 24.67 -49.77 13.55
N GLN A 339 25.78 -49.08 13.29
CA GLN A 339 27.12 -49.66 13.48
C GLN A 339 27.40 -49.99 14.95
N GLN A 340 26.99 -49.13 15.89
CA GLN A 340 27.13 -49.43 17.32
C GLN A 340 26.28 -50.64 17.75
N GLN A 341 25.05 -50.77 17.24
CA GLN A 341 24.22 -51.95 17.53
C GLN A 341 24.82 -53.23 16.96
N GLN A 342 25.38 -53.20 15.74
CA GLN A 342 26.05 -54.36 15.16
C GLN A 342 27.30 -54.76 15.95
N GLN A 343 28.10 -53.80 16.41
CA GLN A 343 29.26 -54.09 17.27
C GLN A 343 28.85 -54.70 18.61
N GLN A 344 27.78 -54.20 19.24
CA GLN A 344 27.26 -54.79 20.48
C GLN A 344 26.75 -56.22 20.27
N GLN A 345 26.06 -56.50 19.17
CA GLN A 345 25.62 -57.86 18.85
C GLN A 345 26.80 -58.81 18.60
N GLN A 346 27.84 -58.37 17.89
CA GLN A 346 29.04 -59.18 17.68
C GLN A 346 29.79 -59.47 18.99
N GLN A 347 29.89 -58.49 19.90
CA GLN A 347 30.48 -58.72 21.22
C GLN A 347 29.66 -59.71 22.06
N GLN A 348 28.32 -59.62 22.04
CA GLN A 348 27.47 -60.59 22.73
C GLN A 348 27.61 -62.00 22.16
N GLN A 349 27.68 -62.15 20.82
CA GLN A 349 27.91 -63.45 20.20
C GLN A 349 29.29 -64.04 20.56
N GLN A 350 30.34 -63.23 20.59
CA GLN A 350 31.66 -63.70 21.03
C GLN A 350 31.68 -64.13 22.49
N GLN A 351 31.00 -63.39 23.38
CA GLN A 351 30.87 -63.78 24.79
C GLN A 351 30.07 -65.08 24.96
N GLN A 352 28.99 -65.27 24.19
CA GLN A 352 28.23 -66.53 24.20
C GLN A 352 29.06 -67.72 23.69
N GLN A 353 29.85 -67.53 22.62
CA GLN A 353 30.75 -68.58 22.12
C GLN A 353 31.84 -68.93 23.13
N GLN A 354 32.40 -67.95 23.84
CA GLN A 354 33.37 -68.21 24.92
C GLN A 354 32.71 -68.95 26.10
N HIS A 355 31.47 -68.58 26.47
CA HIS A 355 30.72 -69.31 27.51
C HIS A 355 30.41 -70.76 27.11
N GLN A 356 30.05 -71.01 25.85
CA GLN A 356 29.81 -72.38 25.35
C GLN A 356 31.09 -73.22 25.31
N GLN A 357 32.23 -72.64 24.98
CA GLN A 357 33.52 -73.35 25.03
C GLN A 357 33.98 -73.62 26.47
N GLN A 358 33.60 -72.77 27.43
CA GLN A 358 33.93 -72.95 28.84
C GLN A 358 33.01 -73.98 29.54
N TYR A 359 31.76 -74.15 29.07
CA TYR A 359 30.81 -75.13 29.60
C TYR A 359 30.71 -76.45 28.80
N GLY A 360 31.32 -76.53 27.61
CA GLY A 360 31.33 -77.74 26.78
C GLY A 360 32.40 -78.79 27.14
N ALA A 361 33.25 -78.52 28.14
CA ALA A 361 34.36 -79.40 28.52
C ALA A 361 34.05 -80.35 29.70
N GLU A 362 32.90 -80.23 30.36
CA GLU A 362 32.49 -81.14 31.43
C GLU A 362 31.05 -81.62 31.23
N GLY A 363 30.91 -82.83 30.69
CA GLY A 363 29.66 -83.60 30.81
C GLY A 363 29.07 -84.11 29.51
N SER A 364 29.51 -85.29 29.07
CA SER A 364 28.60 -86.45 29.06
C SER A 364 29.28 -87.73 28.57
N SER A 365 29.42 -88.66 29.51
CA SER A 365 29.40 -90.10 29.27
C SER A 365 27.98 -90.63 29.50
N ALA A 366 27.60 -91.61 28.69
CA ALA A 366 26.61 -92.67 28.96
C ALA A 366 25.09 -92.41 28.74
N THR A 367 24.61 -93.12 27.70
CA THR A 367 23.46 -94.05 27.67
C THR A 367 22.01 -93.57 27.79
N GLY A 368 21.26 -93.78 26.70
CA GLY A 368 20.12 -94.74 26.70
C GLY A 368 18.69 -94.19 26.66
N GLY A 369 17.90 -94.68 25.70
CA GLY A 369 16.44 -94.81 25.81
C GLY A 369 15.60 -93.96 24.85
N GLY A 370 14.65 -94.59 24.13
CA GLY A 370 13.61 -93.96 23.29
C GLY A 370 12.71 -92.99 24.09
N TYR A 371 11.73 -92.29 23.52
CA TYR A 371 10.65 -92.67 22.61
C TYR A 371 10.05 -91.40 21.99
N ALA A 372 9.44 -91.52 20.81
CA ALA A 372 8.84 -90.47 20.01
C ALA A 372 7.50 -89.92 20.55
N SER A 373 7.16 -88.67 20.19
CA SER A 373 5.83 -88.12 19.81
C SER A 373 5.78 -86.60 20.13
N MET A 374 5.13 -85.65 19.44
CA MET A 374 4.57 -85.41 18.09
C MET A 374 3.84 -84.05 18.20
N VAL A 375 3.99 -83.12 17.25
CA VAL A 375 3.01 -82.13 16.70
C VAL A 375 3.76 -81.20 15.70
N MET A 376 3.74 -81.45 14.38
CA MET A 376 2.82 -80.93 13.33
C MET A 376 2.61 -79.39 13.40
N ASP A 377 3.18 -78.57 12.48
CA ASP A 377 2.72 -78.20 11.10
C ASP A 377 1.42 -77.35 11.11
N LEU A 378 1.13 -76.34 10.28
CA LEU A 378 1.58 -75.86 8.96
C LEU A 378 0.84 -74.51 8.71
N PHE A 379 1.39 -73.57 7.93
CA PHE A 379 0.77 -73.00 6.70
C PHE A 379 1.60 -71.84 6.10
N SER A 380 2.04 -72.08 4.85
CA SER A 380 2.13 -71.23 3.64
C SER A 380 2.28 -69.70 3.75
N GLY A 381 3.06 -69.00 2.93
CA GLY A 381 3.68 -69.33 1.64
C GLY A 381 3.55 -68.13 0.67
N SER A 382 4.52 -68.03 -0.24
CA SER A 382 4.64 -67.14 -1.42
C SER A 382 5.12 -65.70 -1.22
N GLY A 383 6.27 -65.42 -1.83
CA GLY A 383 6.88 -64.11 -1.94
C GLY A 383 6.76 -63.46 -3.31
N ALA A 384 7.40 -62.30 -3.46
CA ALA A 384 7.94 -61.75 -4.70
C ALA A 384 8.84 -60.54 -4.36
N SER A 385 9.96 -60.43 -5.06
CA SER A 385 10.97 -59.35 -5.00
C SER A 385 10.45 -57.98 -5.49
N PRO A 386 11.22 -56.90 -5.27
CA PRO A 386 11.20 -55.74 -6.16
C PRO A 386 12.54 -55.52 -6.87
N GLU A 387 12.47 -55.27 -8.18
CA GLU A 387 13.51 -54.60 -8.98
C GLU A 387 13.07 -53.14 -9.28
N THR A 388 14.08 -52.38 -9.66
CA THR A 388 14.26 -50.92 -9.85
C THR A 388 13.31 -50.21 -10.83
N PRO A 389 13.34 -48.86 -10.87
CA PRO A 389 12.92 -48.10 -12.06
C PRO A 389 14.06 -47.29 -12.72
N VAL A 390 13.97 -47.19 -14.05
CA VAL A 390 14.81 -46.43 -14.99
C VAL A 390 14.07 -45.18 -15.48
N SER A 391 14.89 -44.23 -15.95
CA SER A 391 14.72 -42.85 -16.40
C SER A 391 13.77 -42.52 -17.57
N GLY A 392 13.39 -41.23 -17.64
CA GLY A 392 13.13 -40.40 -18.86
C GLY A 392 11.72 -40.51 -19.47
N GLN A 393 11.10 -39.49 -20.09
CA GLN A 393 11.50 -38.14 -20.50
C GLN A 393 10.27 -37.48 -21.22
N TYR A 394 10.18 -36.12 -21.23
CA TYR A 394 9.36 -35.23 -22.13
C TYR A 394 7.82 -35.20 -21.94
N ALA A 395 7.04 -34.12 -22.13
CA ALA A 395 7.18 -32.69 -22.51
C ALA A 395 5.84 -31.98 -22.11
N GLU A 396 5.85 -30.78 -21.53
CA GLU A 396 5.53 -29.43 -22.11
C GLU A 396 4.05 -28.97 -22.16
N GLU A 397 3.93 -27.64 -22.10
CA GLU A 397 2.76 -26.71 -22.14
C GLU A 397 1.97 -26.52 -20.83
N GLY A 398 2.00 -25.39 -20.12
CA GLY A 398 2.49 -24.04 -20.40
C GLY A 398 1.33 -23.06 -20.65
N ALA A 399 1.04 -22.17 -19.68
CA ALA A 399 0.70 -20.76 -19.87
C ALA A 399 0.12 -20.12 -18.58
N ALA A 400 1.01 -19.64 -17.70
CA ALA A 400 0.71 -18.51 -16.83
C ALA A 400 1.59 -17.35 -17.30
N THR A 401 0.97 -16.30 -17.83
CA THR A 401 1.65 -15.06 -18.19
C THR A 401 0.68 -13.94 -17.87
N THR A 402 1.07 -13.03 -16.96
CA THR A 402 0.91 -11.56 -17.03
C THR A 402 1.15 -10.98 -15.63
N ALA A 403 2.36 -10.52 -15.33
CA ALA A 403 2.63 -9.47 -14.34
C ALA A 403 4.13 -9.10 -14.34
N ALA A 404 4.59 -8.41 -15.39
CA ALA A 404 5.80 -7.61 -15.37
C ALA A 404 5.71 -6.56 -16.47
N VAL A 405 6.29 -5.37 -16.21
CA VAL A 405 6.30 -4.15 -17.04
C VAL A 405 5.12 -3.22 -16.77
N ILE A 406 5.29 -2.22 -15.89
CA ILE A 406 5.22 -0.77 -16.18
C ILE A 406 5.99 0.00 -15.08
N LEU A 407 7.29 0.22 -15.29
CA LEU A 407 8.03 1.41 -14.82
C LEU A 407 9.27 1.54 -15.73
N GLY A 408 9.05 2.03 -16.95
CA GLY A 408 10.09 2.39 -17.90
C GLY A 408 9.76 3.76 -18.49
N GLN A 409 10.58 4.75 -18.15
CA GLN A 409 10.60 6.05 -18.80
C GLN A 409 11.09 5.86 -20.25
N GLU A 410 10.27 6.24 -21.24
CA GLU A 410 10.74 6.49 -22.60
C GLU A 410 10.69 7.99 -22.87
N SER A 411 11.88 8.58 -22.93
CA SER A 411 12.15 9.89 -23.53
C SER A 411 12.14 9.71 -25.04
N LEU A 412 11.13 10.26 -25.71
CA LEU A 412 11.07 10.38 -27.17
C LEU A 412 10.78 11.85 -27.50
N TYR A 413 11.86 12.58 -27.76
CA TYR A 413 11.83 13.85 -28.48
C TYR A 413 11.46 13.58 -29.94
N PRO A 414 10.52 14.32 -30.56
CA PRO A 414 10.50 14.48 -31.99
C PRO A 414 11.35 15.69 -32.39
N GLU A 415 12.33 15.44 -33.26
CA GLU A 415 13.07 16.46 -33.99
C GLU A 415 12.11 17.39 -34.74
N GLN A 416 12.25 18.70 -34.48
CA GLN A 416 11.72 19.73 -35.36
C GLN A 416 12.73 19.97 -36.49
N GLY A 417 12.35 19.58 -37.71
CA GLY A 417 12.98 20.06 -38.93
C GLY A 417 12.68 21.54 -39.11
N LEU A 418 13.65 22.40 -38.81
CA LEU A 418 13.66 23.80 -39.19
C LEU A 418 14.38 23.94 -40.53
N SER A 419 13.60 24.23 -41.56
CA SER A 419 14.08 24.72 -42.86
C SER A 419 14.72 26.09 -42.70
N ALA A 420 15.88 26.23 -43.33
CA ALA A 420 16.69 27.43 -43.42
C ALA A 420 15.92 28.62 -44.01
N GLU A 421 16.07 29.78 -43.38
CA GLU A 421 15.97 31.06 -44.08
C GLU A 421 17.16 31.94 -43.66
N GLU A 422 17.86 32.37 -44.69
CA GLU A 422 19.19 32.94 -44.74
C GLU A 422 19.11 34.45 -44.50
N VAL A 423 19.74 34.99 -43.45
CA VAL A 423 20.02 36.43 -43.35
C VAL A 423 21.45 36.64 -42.87
N ILE A 424 22.20 37.31 -43.74
CA ILE A 424 23.64 37.62 -43.73
C ILE A 424 24.00 38.56 -42.57
N PRO A 425 25.11 38.35 -41.82
CA PRO A 425 25.65 39.35 -40.91
C PRO A 425 26.72 40.22 -41.61
N GLY A 426 26.57 41.54 -41.48
CA GLY A 426 27.57 42.53 -41.84
C GLY A 426 28.56 42.79 -40.69
N ASN A 427 29.83 42.84 -41.06
CA ASN A 427 31.01 43.25 -40.30
C ASN A 427 30.79 44.34 -39.24
N GLU A 428 31.48 44.21 -38.10
CA GLU A 428 32.46 45.22 -37.66
C GLU A 428 33.41 44.65 -36.58
N MET A 429 34.71 44.90 -36.77
CA MET A 429 35.82 44.57 -35.87
C MET A 429 36.32 45.87 -35.17
N PRO A 430 37.11 45.75 -34.08
CA PRO A 430 37.21 46.73 -32.99
C PRO A 430 38.39 47.70 -33.14
N PRO A 431 38.61 48.62 -32.17
CA PRO A 431 39.92 49.21 -31.96
C PRO A 431 40.57 48.81 -30.62
N GLN A 432 41.88 48.69 -30.72
CA GLN A 432 42.87 48.39 -29.69
C GLN A 432 43.22 49.61 -28.82
N GLN A 433 43.88 49.29 -27.70
CA GLN A 433 44.56 50.17 -26.76
C GLN A 433 45.54 51.16 -27.42
N GLN A 434 45.62 52.38 -26.88
CA GLN A 434 46.85 53.17 -26.97
C GLN A 434 47.14 53.90 -25.65
N GLN A 435 48.41 53.79 -25.27
CA GLN A 435 49.11 54.24 -24.08
C GLN A 435 49.63 55.68 -24.31
N GLN A 436 49.67 56.54 -23.29
CA GLN A 436 50.88 57.29 -22.84
C GLN A 436 50.57 58.53 -21.96
N GLN A 437 51.31 58.60 -20.83
CA GLN A 437 52.05 59.76 -20.28
C GLN A 437 51.27 61.04 -19.90
N GLN A 438 51.61 61.84 -18.89
CA GLN A 438 52.55 61.84 -17.76
C GLN A 438 52.23 63.13 -16.97
N GLN A 439 52.57 63.12 -15.67
CA GLN A 439 53.06 64.26 -14.87
C GLN A 439 52.11 65.29 -14.21
N GLN A 440 52.53 65.59 -12.97
CA GLN A 440 52.24 66.71 -12.06
C GLN A 440 50.88 66.64 -11.36
N GLY A 441 50.73 66.75 -10.05
CA GLY A 441 51.59 67.26 -8.98
C GLY A 441 50.61 67.70 -7.88
N SER A 442 50.90 67.34 -6.62
CA SER A 442 50.20 67.63 -5.36
C SER A 442 49.68 69.07 -5.17
N PRO A 443 49.14 69.47 -4.00
CA PRO A 443 48.24 68.82 -3.02
C PRO A 443 47.03 69.74 -2.67
N THR A 444 46.15 69.35 -1.73
CA THR A 444 45.79 70.15 -0.51
C THR A 444 44.36 69.87 0.00
N MET A 445 44.33 69.43 1.27
CA MET A 445 43.38 69.59 2.37
C MET A 445 41.92 70.05 2.17
N LEU A 446 41.07 69.37 2.96
CA LEU A 446 39.97 69.84 3.83
C LEU A 446 38.77 70.53 3.17
N LEU A 447 37.63 69.83 3.21
CA LEU A 447 36.58 70.09 4.23
C LEU A 447 35.67 68.88 4.37
#